data_AF-A0A8X7SER1-F1
#
_entry.id   AF-A0A8X7SER1-F1
#
_cell.length_a   1.000
_cell.length_b   1.000
_cell.length_c   1.000
_cell.angle_alpha   90.00
_cell.angle_beta   90.00
_cell.angle_gamma   90.00
#
_symmetry.space_group_name_H-M   'P 1'
#
loop_
_entity.id
_entity.type
_entity.pdbx_description
1 polymer ?
#
loop_
_entity_poly.entity_id
_entity_poly.type
_entity_poly.pdbx_seq_one_letter_code
_entity_poly.pdbx_strand_id
1 'polypeptide(L)'
;MNAYNRNNNTPSILSFSADVRRGKIGEDRVMDAHLLRLLYNRYLQWRFVNARTEYTLMVQRLNAEKNLWNAWVSISELRHSVTLKRIKLLLLRQKLKLASILRGQMGYLEEWSLMDRDHSSSLSGATEALKASTLRLPIVGKTVVDIQDLKHAVSSAVDVMQAMSSSIFSLTLKVDEMNSVMVEAVNVTAKEKVLLERCQGFLSRVAAMQVTDCSMKTHIIQLRPITSSLTSQQL
;
A
#
# COMPACT_ATOMS: atom_id res chain seq x y z
N MET A 1 28.34 -57.90 -79.33
CA MET A 1 29.41 -57.63 -78.34
C MET A 1 29.88 -56.20 -78.57
N ASN A 2 29.67 -55.30 -77.60
CA ASN A 2 30.51 -54.12 -77.34
C ASN A 2 29.88 -53.35 -76.18
N ALA A 3 30.52 -53.49 -75.02
CA ALA A 3 30.15 -52.87 -73.76
C ALA A 3 30.31 -51.36 -73.88
N TYR A 4 29.20 -50.63 -73.80
CA TYR A 4 29.25 -49.21 -73.44
C TYR A 4 29.62 -49.14 -71.95
N ASN A 5 30.91 -49.05 -71.70
CA ASN A 5 31.49 -48.87 -70.38
C ASN A 5 31.07 -47.49 -69.87
N ARG A 6 29.96 -47.46 -69.13
CA ARG A 6 29.41 -46.26 -68.49
C ARG A 6 30.38 -45.89 -67.38
N ASN A 7 31.35 -45.05 -67.71
CA ASN A 7 32.30 -44.49 -66.76
C ASN A 7 31.55 -43.49 -65.88
N ASN A 8 30.83 -44.01 -64.88
CA ASN A 8 30.21 -43.24 -63.81
C ASN A 8 31.33 -42.73 -62.89
N ASN A 9 32.11 -41.77 -63.39
CA ASN A 9 32.97 -40.95 -62.55
C ASN A 9 32.09 -39.92 -61.85
N THR A 10 31.37 -40.35 -60.81
CA THR A 10 30.89 -39.41 -59.81
C THR A 10 32.11 -38.72 -59.21
N PRO A 11 32.22 -37.39 -59.28
CA PRO A 11 33.39 -36.69 -58.78
C PRO A 11 33.46 -36.91 -57.27
N SER A 12 34.41 -37.73 -56.84
CA SER A 12 34.68 -38.06 -55.45
C SER A 12 35.83 -37.18 -54.97
N ILE A 13 35.72 -36.66 -53.75
CA ILE A 13 36.75 -35.83 -53.09
C ILE A 13 38.09 -36.59 -52.95
N LEU A 14 38.11 -37.91 -53.20
CA LEU A 14 39.30 -38.75 -53.09
C LEU A 14 40.00 -39.05 -54.42
N SER A 15 39.47 -38.63 -55.58
CA SER A 15 40.07 -38.95 -56.89
C SER A 15 41.11 -37.95 -57.42
N PHE A 16 41.54 -36.97 -56.61
CA PHE A 16 42.48 -35.91 -57.03
C PHE A 16 43.81 -36.44 -57.57
N SER A 17 44.33 -37.52 -56.98
CA SER A 17 45.61 -38.10 -57.39
C SER A 17 45.60 -38.68 -58.81
N ALA A 18 44.42 -38.95 -59.39
CA ALA A 18 44.30 -39.44 -60.77
C ALA A 18 44.26 -38.32 -61.81
N ASP A 19 43.67 -37.16 -61.47
CA ASP A 19 43.48 -36.04 -62.41
C ASP A 19 44.75 -35.21 -62.63
N VAL A 20 45.72 -35.21 -61.70
CA VAL A 20 47.04 -34.55 -61.87
C VAL A 20 47.77 -35.03 -63.14
N ARG A 21 47.52 -36.28 -63.57
CA ARG A 21 48.16 -36.85 -64.77
C ARG A 21 47.62 -36.28 -66.10
N ARG A 22 46.58 -35.43 -66.08
CA ARG A 22 45.85 -34.99 -67.28
C ARG A 22 46.26 -33.59 -67.80
N GLY A 23 47.40 -33.06 -67.37
CA GLY A 23 47.92 -31.75 -67.81
C GLY A 23 47.16 -30.56 -67.19
N LYS A 24 47.23 -29.36 -67.81
CA LYS A 24 46.71 -28.08 -67.29
C LYS A 24 45.25 -28.11 -66.77
N ILE A 25 44.38 -28.98 -67.30
CA ILE A 25 42.96 -29.12 -66.90
C ILE A 25 42.81 -29.90 -65.57
N GLY A 26 43.74 -30.80 -65.26
CA GLY A 26 43.74 -31.54 -64.00
C GLY A 26 44.21 -30.71 -62.81
N GLU A 27 45.16 -29.81 -63.06
CA GLU A 27 45.70 -28.88 -62.06
C GLU A 27 44.64 -27.85 -61.61
N ASP A 28 43.86 -27.33 -62.56
CA ASP A 28 42.73 -26.41 -62.31
C ASP A 28 41.63 -27.04 -61.45
N ARG A 29 41.27 -28.31 -61.75
CA ARG A 29 40.27 -29.08 -60.96
C ARG A 29 40.73 -29.40 -59.54
N VAL A 30 42.03 -29.62 -59.34
CA VAL A 30 42.62 -29.84 -58.01
C VAL A 30 42.52 -28.55 -57.19
N MET A 31 42.82 -27.40 -57.81
CA MET A 31 42.69 -26.09 -57.16
C MET A 31 41.23 -25.77 -56.80
N ASP A 32 40.29 -25.99 -57.71
CA ASP A 32 38.85 -25.78 -57.47
C ASP A 32 38.33 -26.60 -56.28
N ALA A 33 38.77 -27.84 -56.13
CA ALA A 33 38.34 -28.67 -55.03
C ALA A 33 38.98 -28.33 -53.70
N HIS A 34 40.25 -27.90 -53.71
CA HIS A 34 40.87 -27.32 -52.52
C HIS A 34 40.13 -26.06 -52.07
N LEU A 35 39.75 -25.19 -53.01
CA LEU A 35 38.94 -24.01 -52.74
C LEU A 35 37.57 -24.40 -52.18
N LEU A 36 36.88 -25.37 -52.79
CA LEU A 36 35.59 -25.88 -52.30
C LEU A 36 35.71 -26.43 -50.87
N ARG A 37 36.77 -27.18 -50.56
CA ARG A 37 37.01 -27.70 -49.20
C ARG A 37 37.23 -26.56 -48.21
N LEU A 38 37.97 -25.52 -48.58
CA LEU A 38 38.23 -24.38 -47.71
C LEU A 38 36.95 -23.57 -47.45
N LEU A 39 36.16 -23.30 -48.49
CA LEU A 39 34.86 -22.63 -48.38
C LEU A 39 33.87 -23.44 -47.55
N TYR A 40 33.80 -24.77 -47.74
CA TYR A 40 32.94 -25.65 -46.96
C TYR A 40 33.33 -25.67 -45.48
N ASN A 41 34.62 -25.78 -45.16
CA ASN A 41 35.09 -25.70 -43.78
C ASN A 41 34.79 -24.34 -43.14
N ARG A 42 34.98 -23.24 -43.88
CA ARG A 42 34.64 -21.90 -43.41
C ARG A 42 33.14 -21.76 -43.11
N TYR A 43 32.30 -22.32 -43.98
CA TYR A 43 30.85 -22.35 -43.77
C TYR A 43 30.45 -23.16 -42.52
N LEU A 44 31.04 -24.35 -42.32
CA LEU A 44 30.80 -25.15 -41.12
C LEU A 44 31.25 -24.43 -39.84
N GLN A 45 32.41 -23.77 -39.86
CA GLN A 45 32.88 -22.96 -38.74
C GLN A 45 31.91 -21.83 -38.41
N TRP A 46 31.41 -21.10 -39.41
CA TRP A 46 30.40 -20.06 -39.23
C TRP A 46 29.11 -20.62 -38.59
N ARG A 47 28.60 -21.76 -39.09
CA ARG A 47 27.42 -22.42 -38.51
C ARG A 47 27.64 -22.86 -37.07
N PHE A 48 28.80 -23.44 -36.77
CA PHE A 48 29.14 -23.89 -35.42
C PHE A 48 29.22 -22.72 -34.44
N VAL A 49 29.90 -21.64 -34.82
CA VAL A 49 30.00 -20.42 -34.00
C VAL A 49 28.62 -19.84 -33.76
N ASN A 50 27.78 -19.72 -34.79
CA ASN A 50 26.41 -19.22 -34.65
C ASN A 50 25.54 -20.12 -33.76
N ALA A 51 25.57 -21.45 -33.97
CA ALA A 51 24.81 -22.38 -33.13
C ALA A 51 25.24 -22.31 -31.66
N ARG A 52 26.54 -22.14 -31.40
CA ARG A 52 27.07 -21.95 -30.05
C ARG A 52 26.59 -20.62 -29.44
N THR A 53 26.60 -19.54 -30.21
CA THR A 53 26.08 -18.23 -29.77
C THR A 53 24.59 -18.33 -29.42
N GLU A 54 23.78 -18.91 -30.31
CA GLU A 54 22.35 -19.13 -30.08
C GLU A 54 22.09 -19.97 -28.82
N TYR A 55 22.83 -21.06 -28.62
CA TYR A 55 22.74 -21.86 -27.41
C TYR A 55 23.06 -21.06 -26.15
N THR A 56 24.15 -20.27 -26.16
CA THR A 56 24.51 -19.43 -25.01
C THR A 56 23.47 -18.36 -24.70
N LEU A 57 22.89 -17.74 -25.75
CA LEU A 57 21.82 -16.77 -25.60
C LEU A 57 20.55 -17.41 -25.04
N MET A 58 20.18 -18.60 -25.51
CA MET A 58 19.04 -19.36 -24.99
C MET A 58 19.18 -19.66 -23.50
N VAL A 59 20.36 -20.14 -23.08
CA VAL A 59 20.66 -20.44 -21.67
C VAL A 59 20.62 -19.16 -20.82
N GLN A 60 21.25 -18.07 -21.28
CA GLN A 60 21.22 -16.78 -20.58
C GLN A 60 19.79 -16.25 -20.44
N ARG A 61 18.99 -16.33 -21.50
CA ARG A 61 17.59 -15.92 -21.50
C ARG A 61 16.77 -16.73 -20.48
N LEU A 62 16.87 -18.05 -20.51
CA LEU A 62 16.14 -18.92 -19.58
C LEU A 62 16.54 -18.63 -18.12
N ASN A 63 17.82 -18.41 -17.86
CA ASN A 63 18.29 -18.04 -16.53
C ASN A 63 17.77 -16.65 -16.10
N ALA A 64 17.74 -15.68 -17.01
CA ALA A 64 17.18 -14.35 -16.75
C ALA A 64 15.68 -14.42 -16.46
N GLU A 65 14.91 -15.17 -17.25
CA GLU A 65 13.47 -15.40 -17.04
C GLU A 65 13.20 -16.06 -15.69
N LYS A 66 13.97 -17.10 -15.32
CA LYS A 66 13.88 -17.75 -14.01
C LYS A 66 14.18 -16.79 -12.86
N ASN A 67 15.23 -15.98 -12.98
CA ASN A 67 15.60 -15.00 -11.96
C ASN A 67 14.54 -13.91 -11.79
N LEU A 68 13.99 -13.40 -12.90
CA LEU A 68 12.90 -12.43 -12.88
C LEU A 68 11.64 -13.01 -12.22
N TRP A 69 11.28 -14.24 -12.55
CA TRP A 69 10.14 -14.92 -11.94
C TRP A 69 10.33 -15.10 -10.42
N ASN A 70 11.50 -15.60 -10.01
CA ASN A 70 11.83 -15.75 -8.57
C ASN A 70 11.78 -14.40 -7.84
N ALA A 71 12.38 -13.36 -8.41
CA ALA A 71 12.36 -12.02 -7.83
C ALA A 71 10.92 -11.48 -7.72
N TRP A 72 10.09 -11.70 -8.74
CA TRP A 72 8.69 -11.31 -8.74
C TRP A 72 7.90 -12.02 -7.62
N VAL A 73 8.11 -13.33 -7.43
CA VAL A 73 7.49 -14.09 -6.34
C VAL A 73 7.91 -13.51 -4.99
N SER A 74 9.22 -13.36 -4.74
CA SER A 74 9.72 -12.83 -3.46
C SER A 74 9.22 -11.41 -3.17
N ILE A 75 9.18 -10.53 -4.18
CA ILE A 75 8.63 -9.17 -4.03
C ILE A 75 7.15 -9.21 -3.69
N SER A 76 6.39 -10.11 -4.32
CA SER A 76 4.95 -10.26 -4.08
C SER A 76 4.64 -10.76 -2.67
N GLU A 77 5.37 -11.78 -2.19
CA GLU A 77 5.28 -12.29 -0.83
C GLU A 77 5.64 -11.21 0.20
N LEU A 78 6.72 -10.46 -0.04
CA LEU A 78 7.13 -9.36 0.83
C LEU A 78 6.06 -8.26 0.90
N ARG A 79 5.51 -7.85 -0.25
CA ARG A 79 4.42 -6.85 -0.32
C ARG A 79 3.18 -7.32 0.44
N HIS A 80 2.81 -8.58 0.30
CA HIS A 80 1.69 -9.16 1.04
C HIS A 80 1.94 -9.13 2.56
N SER A 81 3.11 -9.60 3.01
CA SER A 81 3.52 -9.58 4.41
C SER A 81 3.55 -8.17 5.01
N VAL A 82 4.12 -7.19 4.29
CA VAL A 82 4.15 -5.79 4.71
C VAL A 82 2.74 -5.22 4.83
N THR A 83 1.86 -5.51 3.88
CA THR A 83 0.46 -5.06 3.91
C THR A 83 -0.28 -5.61 5.13
N LEU A 84 -0.16 -6.91 5.40
CA LEU A 84 -0.75 -7.52 6.59
C LEU A 84 -0.21 -6.93 7.89
N LYS A 85 1.11 -6.73 8.01
CA LYS A 85 1.73 -6.10 9.18
C LYS A 85 1.24 -4.66 9.38
N ARG A 86 1.11 -3.89 8.29
CA ARG A 86 0.59 -2.51 8.33
C ARG A 86 -0.86 -2.46 8.83
N ILE A 87 -1.72 -3.35 8.33
CA ILE A 87 -3.12 -3.45 8.79
C ILE A 87 -3.17 -3.79 10.29
N LYS A 88 -2.40 -4.80 10.74
CA LYS A 88 -2.34 -5.19 12.16
C LYS A 88 -1.85 -4.04 13.05
N LEU A 89 -0.83 -3.30 12.62
CA LEU A 89 -0.29 -2.17 13.36
C LEU A 89 -1.31 -1.03 13.48
N LEU A 90 -2.01 -0.69 12.39
CA LEU A 90 -3.05 0.34 12.42
C LEU A 90 -4.20 -0.03 13.35
N LEU A 91 -4.64 -1.29 13.33
CA LEU A 91 -5.66 -1.79 14.25
C LEU A 91 -5.21 -1.68 15.70
N LEU A 92 -3.98 -2.09 16.01
CA LEU A 92 -3.44 -2.00 17.37
C LEU A 92 -3.34 -0.54 17.85
N ARG A 93 -2.91 0.37 16.97
CA ARG A 93 -2.84 1.81 17.25
C ARG A 93 -4.22 2.39 17.56
N GLN A 94 -5.25 2.01 16.78
CA GLN A 94 -6.63 2.41 17.03
C GLN A 94 -7.16 1.87 18.36
N LYS A 95 -6.91 0.60 18.67
CA LYS A 95 -7.30 -0.02 19.96
C LYS A 95 -6.66 0.69 21.14
N LEU A 96 -5.36 1.00 21.06
CA LEU A 96 -4.65 1.73 22.12
C LEU A 96 -5.17 3.16 22.26
N LYS A 97 -5.44 3.86 21.15
CA LYS A 97 -6.03 5.20 21.18
C LYS A 97 -7.40 5.16 21.86
N LEU A 98 -8.27 4.23 21.48
CA LEU A 98 -9.58 4.06 22.13
C LEU A 98 -9.45 3.75 23.62
N ALA A 99 -8.57 2.82 23.99
CA ALA A 99 -8.32 2.48 25.39
C ALA A 99 -7.77 3.68 26.20
N SER A 100 -6.96 4.55 25.59
CA SER A 100 -6.47 5.77 26.25
C SER A 100 -7.59 6.78 26.48
N ILE A 101 -8.49 6.97 25.50
CA ILE A 101 -9.63 7.87 25.62
C ILE A 101 -10.59 7.36 26.69
N LEU A 102 -11.00 6.08 26.61
CA LEU A 102 -11.92 5.48 27.58
C LEU A 102 -11.37 5.54 29.00
N ARG A 103 -10.08 5.28 29.20
CA ARG A 103 -9.44 5.40 30.50
C ARG A 103 -9.45 6.83 31.03
N GLY A 104 -9.22 7.81 30.17
CA GLY A 104 -9.32 9.23 30.54
C GLY A 104 -10.75 9.64 30.95
N GLN A 105 -11.77 9.05 30.31
CA GLN A 105 -13.17 9.30 30.65
C GLN A 105 -13.66 8.53 31.89
N MET A 106 -13.06 7.38 32.19
CA MET A 106 -13.47 6.52 33.31
C MET A 106 -13.40 7.25 34.66
N GLY A 107 -12.36 8.06 34.89
CA GLY A 107 -12.23 8.81 36.14
C GLY A 107 -13.39 9.79 36.37
N TYR A 108 -13.82 10.49 35.32
CA TYR A 108 -14.98 11.39 35.40
C TYR A 108 -16.29 10.63 35.65
N LEU A 109 -16.45 9.44 35.06
CA LEU A 109 -17.63 8.61 35.28
C LEU A 109 -17.69 8.06 36.72
N GLU A 110 -16.53 7.66 37.28
CA GLU A 110 -16.43 7.22 38.66
C GLU A 110 -16.79 8.35 39.64
N GLU A 111 -16.24 9.55 39.43
CA GLU A 111 -16.58 10.74 40.23
C GLU A 111 -18.06 11.11 40.11
N TRP A 112 -18.61 11.09 38.89
CA TRP A 112 -20.03 11.34 38.65
C TRP A 112 -20.93 10.33 39.37
N SER A 113 -20.55 9.05 39.40
CA SER A 113 -21.30 8.01 40.12
C SER A 113 -21.35 8.22 41.64
N LEU A 114 -20.27 8.73 42.23
CA LEU A 114 -20.22 9.09 43.65
C LEU A 114 -21.11 10.29 43.93
N MET A 115 -20.99 11.35 43.12
CA MET A 115 -21.82 12.53 43.26
C MET A 115 -23.31 12.22 43.11
N ASP A 116 -23.70 11.39 42.14
CA ASP A 116 -25.11 11.04 41.91
C ASP A 116 -25.73 10.33 43.13
N ARG A 117 -24.97 9.42 43.76
CA ARG A 117 -25.39 8.76 45.01
C ARG A 117 -25.56 9.76 46.15
N ASP A 118 -24.61 10.68 46.30
CA ASP A 118 -24.63 11.67 47.38
C ASP A 118 -25.76 12.69 47.18
N HIS A 119 -26.02 13.12 45.94
CA HIS A 119 -27.17 13.95 45.59
C HIS A 119 -28.49 13.22 45.83
N SER A 120 -28.61 11.97 45.36
CA SER A 120 -29.82 11.16 45.53
C SER A 120 -30.16 10.94 46.99
N SER A 121 -29.16 10.63 47.82
CA SER A 121 -29.34 10.46 49.27
C SER A 121 -29.72 11.78 49.97
N SER A 122 -29.06 12.88 49.61
CA SER A 122 -29.37 14.22 50.13
C SER A 122 -30.79 14.66 49.76
N LEU A 123 -31.22 14.43 48.53
CA LEU A 123 -32.57 14.74 48.05
C LEU A 123 -33.63 13.90 48.76
N SER A 124 -33.37 12.61 48.94
CA SER A 124 -34.24 11.72 49.73
C SER A 124 -34.39 12.23 51.16
N GLY A 125 -33.27 12.56 51.82
CA GLY A 125 -33.25 13.10 53.18
C GLY A 125 -33.98 14.45 53.28
N ALA A 126 -33.78 15.36 52.33
CA ALA A 126 -34.49 16.63 52.28
C ALA A 126 -36.01 16.43 52.09
N THR A 127 -36.41 15.48 51.26
CA THR A 127 -37.82 15.12 51.02
C THR A 127 -38.46 14.56 52.30
N GLU A 128 -37.77 13.67 53.00
CA GLU A 128 -38.24 13.10 54.27
C GLU A 128 -38.35 14.18 55.36
N ALA A 129 -37.36 15.06 55.47
CA ALA A 129 -37.37 16.18 56.42
C ALA A 129 -38.51 17.17 56.13
N LEU A 130 -38.74 17.50 54.85
CA LEU A 130 -39.85 18.35 54.42
C LEU A 130 -41.20 17.69 54.69
N LYS A 131 -41.33 16.38 54.43
CA LYS A 131 -42.54 15.61 54.71
C LYS A 131 -42.83 15.58 56.22
N ALA A 132 -41.82 15.32 57.04
CA ALA A 132 -41.93 15.34 58.50
C ALA A 132 -42.33 16.74 59.02
N SER A 133 -41.77 17.80 58.43
CA SER A 133 -42.12 19.19 58.78
C SER A 133 -43.54 19.55 58.37
N THR A 134 -43.95 19.15 57.16
CA THR A 134 -45.32 19.36 56.65
C THR A 134 -46.36 18.63 57.49
N LEU A 135 -46.09 17.39 57.91
CA LEU A 135 -46.99 16.63 58.79
C LEU A 135 -47.11 17.21 60.20
N ARG A 136 -46.10 17.96 60.67
CA ARG A 136 -46.10 18.64 61.96
C ARG A 136 -46.76 20.01 61.93
N LEU A 137 -47.02 20.58 60.75
CA LEU A 137 -47.77 21.81 60.59
C LEU A 137 -49.27 21.51 60.68
N PRO A 138 -50.00 22.07 61.67
CA PRO A 138 -51.42 21.79 61.82
C PRO A 138 -52.20 22.51 60.72
N ILE A 139 -52.73 21.76 59.75
CA ILE A 139 -53.57 22.32 58.67
C ILE A 139 -55.03 22.52 59.15
N VAL A 140 -55.36 22.11 60.37
CA VAL A 140 -56.72 22.27 60.93
C VAL A 140 -56.65 23.07 62.23
N GLY A 141 -57.12 24.32 62.15
CA GLY A 141 -57.43 25.18 63.30
C GLY A 141 -56.30 26.14 63.68
N LYS A 142 -56.66 27.42 63.84
CA LYS A 142 -55.82 28.55 64.29
C LYS A 142 -54.62 28.11 65.15
N THR A 143 -53.46 27.98 64.52
CA THR A 143 -52.19 27.74 65.19
C THR A 143 -51.26 28.91 64.97
N VAL A 144 -50.67 29.37 66.07
CA VAL A 144 -49.66 30.42 66.05
C VAL A 144 -48.37 29.77 65.55
N VAL A 145 -48.15 29.86 64.24
CA VAL A 145 -46.89 29.47 63.60
C VAL A 145 -45.82 30.47 64.02
N ASP A 146 -44.66 29.98 64.46
CA ASP A 146 -43.50 30.82 64.67
C ASP A 146 -43.05 31.39 63.31
N ILE A 147 -43.37 32.66 63.11
CA ILE A 147 -43.07 33.42 61.89
C ILE A 147 -41.56 33.40 61.60
N GLN A 148 -40.73 33.25 62.64
CA GLN A 148 -39.29 33.27 62.51
C GLN A 148 -38.75 31.98 61.89
N ASP A 149 -39.24 30.82 62.30
CA ASP A 149 -38.88 29.53 61.71
C ASP A 149 -39.32 29.44 60.24
N LEU A 150 -40.52 29.94 59.93
CA LEU A 150 -40.99 30.02 58.54
C LEU A 150 -40.09 30.92 57.70
N LYS A 151 -39.69 32.08 58.23
CA LYS A 151 -38.77 33.00 57.56
C LYS A 151 -37.41 32.34 57.31
N HIS A 152 -36.87 31.60 58.28
CA HIS A 152 -35.60 30.88 58.12
C HIS A 152 -35.70 29.79 57.06
N ALA A 153 -36.77 29.00 57.03
CA ALA A 153 -37.00 27.96 56.02
C ALA A 153 -37.12 28.56 54.60
N VAL A 154 -37.87 29.65 54.45
CA VAL A 154 -38.00 30.35 53.16
C VAL A 154 -36.67 30.98 52.73
N SER A 155 -35.93 31.60 53.65
CA SER A 155 -34.62 32.19 53.34
C SER A 155 -33.63 31.12 52.89
N SER A 156 -33.60 29.97 53.57
CA SER A 156 -32.76 28.82 53.22
C SER A 156 -33.12 28.23 51.85
N ALA A 157 -34.42 28.14 51.51
CA ALA A 157 -34.86 27.70 50.19
C ALA A 157 -34.43 28.68 49.08
N VAL A 158 -34.49 29.99 49.34
CA VAL A 158 -34.01 31.03 48.42
C VAL A 158 -32.50 30.93 48.21
N ASP A 159 -31.72 30.70 49.27
CA ASP A 159 -30.25 30.54 49.18
C ASP A 159 -29.88 29.33 48.31
N VAL A 160 -30.57 28.21 48.47
CA VAL A 160 -30.38 27.01 47.64
C VAL A 160 -30.75 27.28 46.18
N MET A 161 -31.87 27.96 45.92
CA MET A 161 -32.27 28.35 44.56
C MET A 161 -31.25 29.29 43.91
N GLN A 162 -30.67 30.21 44.67
CA GLN A 162 -29.66 31.15 44.18
C GLN A 162 -28.35 30.42 43.84
N ALA A 163 -27.94 29.46 44.67
CA ALA A 163 -26.79 28.60 44.39
C ALA A 163 -27.01 27.74 43.13
N MET A 164 -28.21 27.17 42.97
CA MET A 164 -28.59 26.45 41.75
C MET A 164 -28.54 27.34 40.51
N SER A 165 -29.10 28.55 40.58
CA SER A 165 -29.06 29.51 39.48
C SER A 165 -27.63 29.83 39.04
N SER A 166 -26.74 30.02 40.01
CA SER A 166 -25.31 30.28 39.76
C SER A 166 -24.61 29.09 39.08
N SER A 167 -24.89 27.85 39.53
CA SER A 167 -24.37 26.64 38.91
C SER A 167 -24.90 26.42 37.49
N ILE A 168 -26.20 26.65 37.25
CA ILE A 168 -26.79 26.57 35.90
C ILE A 168 -26.11 27.56 34.97
N PHE A 169 -25.94 28.82 35.41
CA PHE A 169 -25.26 29.83 34.62
C PHE A 169 -23.81 29.45 34.29
N SER A 170 -23.06 28.93 35.27
CA SER A 170 -21.70 28.44 35.02
C SER A 170 -21.66 27.28 34.02
N LEU A 171 -22.64 26.36 34.09
CA LEU A 171 -22.72 25.24 33.17
C LEU A 171 -23.04 25.70 31.74
N THR A 172 -23.97 26.65 31.61
CA THR A 172 -24.33 27.26 30.31
C THR A 172 -23.12 27.91 29.65
N LEU A 173 -22.30 28.68 30.38
CA LEU A 173 -21.08 29.28 29.83
C LEU A 173 -20.08 28.23 29.32
N LYS A 174 -19.89 27.13 30.07
CA LYS A 174 -19.01 26.03 29.64
C LYS A 174 -19.54 25.32 28.38
N VAL A 175 -20.85 25.16 28.26
CA VAL A 175 -21.48 24.57 27.06
C VAL A 175 -21.27 25.46 25.83
N ASP A 176 -21.42 26.78 25.98
CA ASP A 176 -21.18 27.71 24.88
C ASP A 176 -19.71 27.71 24.42
N GLU A 177 -18.76 27.67 25.36
CA GLU A 177 -17.32 27.53 25.04
C GLU A 177 -17.03 26.23 24.28
N MET A 178 -17.55 25.11 24.78
CA MET A 178 -17.42 23.80 24.13
C MET A 178 -18.03 23.80 22.71
N ASN A 179 -19.17 24.47 22.53
CA ASN A 179 -19.83 24.58 21.23
C ASN A 179 -18.97 25.39 20.23
N SER A 180 -18.32 26.46 20.69
CA SER A 180 -17.37 27.23 19.87
C SER A 180 -16.20 26.37 19.39
N VAL A 181 -15.57 25.61 20.31
CA VAL A 181 -14.49 24.67 19.98
C VAL A 181 -14.97 23.59 19.02
N MET A 182 -16.20 23.10 19.20
CA MET A 182 -16.80 22.10 18.31
C MET A 182 -17.00 22.63 16.88
N VAL A 183 -17.48 23.87 16.73
CA VAL A 183 -17.62 24.53 15.41
C VAL A 183 -16.25 24.68 14.74
N GLU A 184 -15.22 25.09 15.49
CA GLU A 184 -13.86 25.17 14.96
C GLU A 184 -13.34 23.80 14.51
N ALA A 185 -13.54 22.76 15.32
CA ALA A 185 -13.14 21.39 14.99
C ALA A 185 -13.84 20.86 13.73
N VAL A 186 -15.13 21.15 13.55
CA VAL A 186 -15.87 20.81 12.33
C VAL A 186 -15.28 21.53 11.11
N ASN A 187 -14.96 22.82 11.23
CA ASN A 187 -14.36 23.59 10.14
C ASN A 187 -12.96 23.06 9.77
N VAL A 188 -12.12 22.73 10.76
CA VAL A 188 -10.80 22.11 10.53
C VAL A 188 -10.97 20.76 9.83
N THR A 189 -11.89 19.92 10.30
CA THR A 189 -12.17 18.61 9.68
C THR A 189 -12.59 18.75 8.22
N ALA A 190 -13.42 19.75 7.89
CA ALA A 190 -13.82 20.02 6.51
C ALA A 190 -12.63 20.44 5.63
N LYS A 191 -11.74 21.30 6.13
CA LYS A 191 -10.51 21.71 5.41
C LYS A 191 -9.55 20.53 5.20
N GLU A 192 -9.35 19.70 6.22
CA GLU A 192 -8.52 18.49 6.13
C GLU A 192 -9.04 17.54 5.05
N LYS A 193 -10.35 17.34 4.97
CA LYS A 193 -10.99 16.50 3.94
C LYS A 193 -10.64 16.98 2.53
N VAL A 194 -10.77 18.28 2.26
CA VAL A 194 -10.44 18.87 0.94
C VAL A 194 -8.96 18.67 0.58
N LEU A 195 -8.06 18.86 1.55
CA LEU A 195 -6.63 18.62 1.34
C LEU A 195 -6.33 17.14 1.05
N LEU A 196 -7.01 16.22 1.74
CA LEU A 196 -6.89 14.78 1.53
C LEU A 196 -7.33 14.37 0.13
N GLU A 197 -8.46 14.88 -0.34
CA GLU A 197 -8.94 14.66 -1.73
C GLU A 197 -7.93 15.18 -2.76
N ARG A 198 -7.31 16.34 -2.51
CA ARG A 198 -6.25 16.87 -3.37
C ARG A 198 -5.00 16.00 -3.37
N CYS A 199 -4.58 15.50 -2.22
CA CYS A 199 -3.48 14.55 -2.09
C CYS A 199 -3.75 13.26 -2.86
N GLN A 200 -4.98 12.72 -2.78
CA GLN A 200 -5.40 11.57 -3.58
C GLN A 200 -5.27 11.86 -5.08
N GLY A 201 -5.72 13.02 -5.55
CA GLY A 201 -5.57 13.43 -6.94
C GLY A 201 -4.12 13.58 -7.41
N PHE A 202 -3.21 14.00 -6.52
CA PHE A 202 -1.76 13.99 -6.82
C PHE A 202 -1.22 12.57 -6.91
N LEU A 203 -1.56 11.69 -5.97
CA LEU A 203 -1.13 10.30 -5.99
C LEU A 203 -1.59 9.56 -7.26
N SER A 204 -2.84 9.79 -7.70
CA SER A 204 -3.35 9.24 -8.96
C SER A 204 -2.55 9.71 -10.18
N ARG A 205 -2.19 11.01 -10.23
CA ARG A 205 -1.33 11.55 -11.31
C ARG A 205 0.08 10.98 -11.29
N VAL A 206 0.69 10.87 -10.11
CA VAL A 206 2.01 10.26 -9.95
C VAL A 206 2.00 8.79 -10.39
N ALA A 207 0.95 8.04 -10.03
CA ALA A 207 0.79 6.66 -10.47
C ALA A 207 0.67 6.55 -12.00
N ALA A 208 -0.11 7.42 -12.65
CA ALA A 208 -0.20 7.47 -14.11
C ALA A 208 1.14 7.81 -14.77
N MET A 209 1.86 8.81 -14.25
CA MET A 209 3.21 9.14 -14.73
C MET A 209 4.19 7.98 -14.58
N GLN A 210 4.13 7.25 -13.47
CA GLN A 210 5.00 6.09 -13.25
C GLN A 210 4.77 5.00 -14.31
N VAL A 211 3.51 4.76 -14.71
CA VAL A 211 3.21 3.83 -15.81
C VAL A 211 3.83 4.31 -17.12
N THR A 212 3.71 5.60 -17.44
CA THR A 212 4.33 6.16 -18.67
C THR A 212 5.86 6.12 -18.64
N ASP A 213 6.49 6.42 -17.51
CA ASP A 213 7.96 6.35 -17.34
C ASP A 213 8.46 4.90 -17.51
N CYS A 214 7.79 3.93 -16.88
CA CYS A 214 8.09 2.52 -17.07
C CYS A 214 7.95 2.07 -18.53
N SER A 215 6.89 2.53 -19.22
CA SER A 215 6.69 2.24 -20.65
C SER A 215 7.79 2.86 -21.51
N MET A 216 8.16 4.13 -21.28
CA MET A 216 9.25 4.80 -22.00
C MET A 216 10.60 4.11 -21.76
N LYS A 217 10.92 3.75 -20.51
CA LYS A 217 12.13 2.98 -20.17
C LYS A 217 12.15 1.64 -20.90
N THR A 218 11.00 0.96 -21.00
CA THR A 218 10.86 -0.29 -21.75
C THR A 218 11.11 -0.08 -23.23
N HIS A 219 10.52 0.96 -23.84
CA HIS A 219 10.75 1.31 -25.24
C HIS A 219 12.21 1.67 -25.54
N ILE A 220 12.89 2.40 -24.64
CA ILE A 220 14.33 2.71 -24.78
C ILE A 220 15.16 1.42 -24.74
N ILE A 221 14.81 0.46 -23.87
CA ILE A 221 15.47 -0.86 -23.83
C ILE A 221 15.24 -1.62 -25.15
N GLN A 222 14.03 -1.55 -25.73
CA GLN A 222 13.71 -2.19 -27.01
C GLN A 222 14.40 -1.52 -28.21
N LEU A 223 14.56 -0.19 -28.19
CA LEU A 223 15.23 0.60 -29.24
C LEU A 223 16.75 0.57 -29.13
N ARG A 224 17.30 0.18 -27.97
CA ARG A 224 18.74 -0.07 -27.86
C ARG A 224 19.09 -1.21 -28.81
N PRO A 225 19.91 -0.97 -29.84
CA PRO A 225 20.38 -2.04 -30.69
C PRO A 225 21.17 -3.00 -29.82
N ILE A 226 20.96 -4.30 -30.01
CA ILE A 226 21.96 -5.30 -29.62
C ILE A 226 23.19 -5.00 -30.48
N THR A 227 24.08 -4.12 -29.99
CA THR A 227 25.39 -3.86 -30.59
C THR A 227 26.31 -5.04 -30.27
N SER A 228 26.05 -6.14 -30.96
CA SER A 228 26.97 -7.23 -31.31
C SER A 228 26.18 -8.04 -32.33
N SER A 229 26.38 -8.01 -33.64
CA SER A 229 27.60 -7.74 -34.42
C SER A 229 27.20 -7.69 -35.90
N LEU A 230 27.33 -6.55 -36.57
CA LEU A 230 27.24 -6.46 -38.03
C LEU A 230 28.07 -5.26 -38.50
N THR A 231 29.37 -5.48 -38.72
CA THR A 231 30.19 -4.62 -39.58
C THR A 231 31.29 -5.44 -40.24
N SER A 232 31.04 -5.80 -41.49
CA SER A 232 31.98 -5.87 -42.63
C SER A 232 31.20 -6.54 -43.79
N GLN A 233 30.46 -5.75 -44.58
CA GLN A 233 30.83 -5.23 -45.92
C GLN A 233 31.20 -6.36 -46.90
N GLN A 234 30.35 -6.65 -47.91
CA GLN A 234 30.41 -6.04 -49.26
C GLN A 234 31.80 -6.14 -49.89
N LEU A 235 32.06 -7.28 -50.54
CA LEU A 235 32.56 -7.46 -51.91
C LEU A 235 32.45 -8.96 -52.27
#